data_AF-A0AAV2IHU9-F1
#
_entry.id   AF-A0AAV2IHU9-F1
#
_cell.length_a   1.000
_cell.length_b   1.000
_cell.length_c   1.000
_cell.angle_alpha   90.00
_cell.angle_beta   90.00
_cell.angle_gamma   90.00
#
_symmetry.space_group_name_H-M   'P 1'
#
loop_
_entity.id
_entity.type
_entity.pdbx_description
1 polymer ?
#
loop_
_entity_poly.entity_id
_entity_poly.type
_entity_poly.pdbx_seq_one_letter_code
_entity_poly.pdbx_strand_id
1 'polypeptide(L)'
;MPGLETAVVPTLPPDVKLQIQAQLEVNLDCGKKRCHCPMCKQVSLKGRDNNNHIRCWNCKSDFCFLCRQRITSSVTSHYSGPCVQHS
;
A
#
# COMPACT_ATOMS: atom_id res chain seq x y z
N MET A 1 -30.02 -27.96 -41.88
CA MET A 1 -29.30 -28.16 -40.61
C MET A 1 -28.64 -26.84 -40.26
N PRO A 2 -29.07 -26.11 -39.22
CA PRO A 2 -28.38 -24.88 -38.81
C PRO A 2 -27.09 -25.28 -38.09
N GLY A 3 -25.95 -24.86 -38.64
CA GLY A 3 -24.63 -25.05 -38.05
C GLY A 3 -24.44 -24.08 -36.89
N LEU A 4 -24.01 -24.61 -35.76
CA LEU A 4 -23.69 -23.89 -34.53
C LEU A 4 -22.58 -22.86 -34.80
N GLU A 5 -22.96 -21.59 -34.86
CA GLU A 5 -22.02 -20.47 -34.80
C GLU A 5 -21.42 -20.40 -33.39
N THR A 6 -20.26 -21.04 -33.24
CA THR A 6 -19.43 -20.92 -32.04
C THR A 6 -19.06 -19.45 -31.86
N ALA A 7 -19.59 -18.82 -30.82
CA ALA A 7 -19.20 -17.47 -30.43
C ALA A 7 -17.68 -17.40 -30.24
N VAL A 8 -16.98 -16.71 -31.14
CA VAL A 8 -15.59 -16.29 -30.93
C VAL A 8 -15.64 -15.32 -29.77
N VAL A 9 -15.31 -15.81 -28.58
CA VAL A 9 -14.99 -14.94 -27.45
C VAL A 9 -13.72 -14.19 -27.87
N PRO A 10 -13.73 -12.85 -27.98
CA PRO A 10 -12.53 -12.12 -28.38
C PRO A 10 -11.47 -12.33 -27.30
N THR A 11 -10.53 -13.23 -27.54
CA THR A 11 -9.38 -13.40 -26.67
C THR A 11 -8.56 -12.12 -26.81
N LEU A 12 -8.54 -11.31 -25.75
CA LEU A 12 -7.75 -10.08 -25.72
C LEU A 12 -6.31 -10.39 -26.16
N PRO A 13 -5.68 -9.50 -26.97
CA PRO A 13 -4.29 -9.67 -27.36
C PRO A 13 -3.44 -9.93 -26.10
N PRO A 14 -2.46 -10.84 -26.17
CA PRO A 14 -1.67 -11.23 -25.00
C PRO A 14 -0.98 -10.04 -24.33
N ASP A 15 -0.63 -9.01 -25.11
CA ASP A 15 -0.07 -7.75 -24.62
C ASP A 15 -1.03 -6.98 -23.69
N VAL A 16 -2.31 -6.90 -24.08
CA VAL A 16 -3.34 -6.24 -23.27
C VAL A 16 -3.62 -7.04 -21.99
N LYS A 17 -3.63 -8.38 -22.09
CA LYS A 17 -3.77 -9.25 -20.91
C LYS A 17 -2.62 -9.06 -19.91
N LEU A 18 -1.39 -8.91 -20.41
CA LEU A 18 -0.21 -8.68 -19.59
C LEU A 18 -0.23 -7.30 -18.92
N GLN A 19 -0.66 -6.26 -19.66
CA GLN A 19 -0.85 -4.91 -19.12
C GLN A 19 -1.89 -4.88 -18.00
N ILE A 20 -3.04 -5.55 -18.17
CA ILE A 20 -4.09 -5.63 -17.14
C ILE A 20 -3.56 -6.34 -15.88
N GLN A 21 -2.84 -7.45 -16.03
CA GLN A 21 -2.25 -8.19 -14.91
C GLN A 21 -1.25 -7.31 -14.13
N ALA A 22 -0.35 -6.63 -14.83
CA ALA A 22 0.64 -5.72 -14.23
C ALA A 22 -0.03 -4.53 -13.51
N GLN A 23 -1.08 -3.94 -14.10
CA GLN A 23 -1.84 -2.86 -13.49
C GLN A 23 -2.54 -3.31 -12.19
N LEU A 24 -3.00 -4.57 -12.15
CA LEU A 24 -3.62 -5.18 -10.97
C LEU A 24 -2.59 -5.36 -9.85
N GLU A 25 -1.42 -5.94 -10.16
CA GLU A 25 -0.34 -6.14 -9.18
C GLU A 25 0.13 -4.83 -8.54
N VAL A 26 0.31 -3.78 -9.35
CA VAL A 26 0.64 -2.42 -8.86
C VAL A 26 -0.43 -1.87 -7.91
N ASN A 27 -1.71 -2.15 -8.17
CA ASN A 27 -2.80 -1.74 -7.28
C ASN A 27 -2.83 -2.53 -5.97
N LEU A 28 -2.49 -3.82 -5.98
CA LEU A 28 -2.42 -4.64 -4.76
C LEU A 28 -1.33 -4.13 -3.80
N ASP A 29 -0.20 -3.66 -4.32
CA ASP A 29 0.87 -3.11 -3.48
C ASP A 29 0.50 -1.76 -2.85
N CYS A 30 -0.35 -0.97 -3.51
CA CYS A 30 -0.94 0.24 -2.91
C CYS A 30 -1.85 -0.11 -1.71
N GLY A 31 -2.50 -1.26 -1.72
CA GLY A 31 -3.27 -1.76 -0.56
C GLY A 31 -2.38 -2.08 0.64
N LYS A 32 -1.24 -2.73 0.41
CA LYS A 32 -0.27 -3.11 1.46
C LYS A 32 0.45 -1.92 2.08
N LYS A 33 0.48 -0.77 1.39
CA LYS A 33 1.12 0.47 1.87
C LYS A 33 0.17 1.42 2.59
N ARG A 34 -1.06 1.02 2.88
CA ARG A 34 -2.02 1.83 3.64
C ARG A 34 -1.92 1.55 5.13
N CYS A 35 -1.95 2.60 5.95
CA CYS A 35 -2.06 2.49 7.40
C CYS A 35 -3.00 3.57 7.95
N HIS A 36 -3.69 3.26 9.04
CA HIS A 36 -4.48 4.25 9.76
C HIS A 36 -3.59 5.03 10.72
N CYS A 37 -3.71 6.36 10.71
CA CYS A 37 -3.06 7.21 11.69
C CYS A 37 -3.57 6.84 13.10
N PRO A 38 -2.68 6.62 14.10
CA PRO A 38 -3.11 6.28 15.45
C PRO A 38 -3.93 7.40 16.12
N MET A 39 -3.71 8.65 15.72
CA MET A 39 -4.35 9.84 16.29
C MET A 39 -5.71 10.15 15.66
N CYS A 40 -5.76 10.39 14.35
CA CYS A 40 -6.99 10.84 13.67
C CYS A 40 -7.68 9.75 12.83
N LYS A 41 -7.15 8.53 12.81
CA LYS A 41 -7.65 7.35 12.07
C LYS A 41 -7.71 7.48 10.55
N GLN A 42 -7.35 8.63 9.98
CA GLN A 42 -7.26 8.83 8.54
C GLN A 42 -6.20 7.90 7.92
N VAL A 43 -6.49 7.42 6.72
CA VAL A 43 -5.58 6.54 5.97
C VAL A 43 -4.41 7.36 5.45
N SER A 44 -3.20 6.93 5.77
CA SER A 44 -1.95 7.45 5.21
C SER A 44 -1.28 6.35 4.40
N LEU A 45 -0.50 6.76 3.41
CA LEU A 45 0.26 5.85 2.56
C LEU A 45 1.73 5.87 2.97
N LYS A 46 2.32 4.68 3.10
CA LYS A 46 3.77 4.54 3.18
C LYS A 46 4.37 4.93 1.83
N GLY A 47 5.47 5.66 1.88
CA GLY A 47 6.26 6.02 0.71
C GLY A 47 6.77 4.81 -0.08
N ARG A 48 7.37 5.08 -1.24
CA ARG A 48 8.02 4.03 -2.02
C ARG A 48 9.29 3.52 -1.33
N ASP A 49 9.88 4.38 -0.51
CA ASP A 49 11.07 4.12 0.28
C ASP A 49 10.79 3.15 1.45
N ASN A 50 11.88 2.59 1.98
CA ASN A 50 11.83 1.65 3.10
C ASN A 50 11.67 2.36 4.46
N ASN A 51 11.49 3.69 4.51
CA ASN A 51 11.27 4.39 5.77
C ASN A 51 9.85 4.12 6.29
N ASN A 52 9.78 3.75 7.56
CA ASN A 52 8.49 3.55 8.24
C ASN A 52 8.02 4.80 8.97
N HIS A 53 8.79 5.88 9.02
CA HIS A 53 8.35 7.17 9.52
C HIS A 53 7.36 7.81 8.54
N ILE A 54 6.11 7.99 8.99
CA ILE A 54 5.04 8.63 8.24
C ILE A 54 4.59 9.87 8.99
N ARG A 55 4.51 10.99 8.26
CA ARG A 55 3.81 12.19 8.71
C ARG A 55 2.37 12.16 8.20
N CYS A 56 1.40 12.13 9.09
CA CYS A 56 -0.01 12.08 8.68
C CYS A 56 -0.38 13.33 7.86
N TRP A 57 -0.95 13.13 6.67
CA TRP A 57 -1.34 14.24 5.80
C TRP A 57 -2.47 15.09 6.40
N ASN A 58 -3.35 14.50 7.21
CA ASN A 58 -4.49 15.19 7.84
C ASN A 58 -4.08 15.92 9.14
N CYS A 59 -3.67 15.18 10.17
CA CYS A 59 -3.41 15.77 11.50
C CYS A 59 -1.94 16.14 11.76
N LYS A 60 -1.06 15.94 10.77
CA LYS A 60 0.38 16.26 10.82
C LYS A 60 1.18 15.56 11.93
N SER A 61 0.59 14.59 12.64
CA SER A 61 1.32 13.77 13.60
C SER A 61 2.28 12.81 12.91
N ASP A 62 3.49 12.68 13.44
CA ASP A 62 4.47 11.70 13.04
C ASP A 62 4.22 10.35 13.73
N PHE A 63 4.30 9.25 12.99
CA PHE A 63 4.11 7.89 13.51
C PHE A 63 4.87 6.84 12.67
N CYS A 64 5.09 5.66 13.25
CA CYS A 64 5.72 4.55 12.55
C CYS A 64 4.68 3.66 11.87
N PHE A 65 4.90 3.32 10.61
CA PHE A 65 4.04 2.45 9.78
C PHE A 65 3.89 1.04 10.37
N LEU A 66 4.99 0.46 10.87
CA LEU A 66 5.02 -0.93 11.35
C LEU A 66 4.34 -1.08 12.71
N CYS A 67 4.84 -0.37 13.73
CA CYS A 67 4.33 -0.52 15.09
C CYS A 67 3.11 0.38 15.37
N ARG A 68 2.75 1.28 14.45
CA ARG A 68 1.62 2.22 14.56
C ARG A 68 1.69 3.13 15.80
N GLN A 69 2.86 3.29 16.39
CA GLN A 69 3.06 4.20 17.51
C GLN A 69 3.37 5.61 17.03
N ARG A 70 2.86 6.60 17.77
CA ARG A 70 3.14 8.01 17.55
C ARG A 70 4.59 8.33 17.94
N ILE A 71 5.23 9.16 17.15
CA ILE A 71 6.54 9.75 17.44
C ILE A 71 6.26 11.16 17.98
N THR A 72 6.43 11.35 19.29
CA THR A 72 6.09 12.61 19.98
C THR A 72 7.27 13.57 20.14
N SER A 73 8.48 13.02 20.18
CA SER A 73 9.73 13.77 20.37
C SER A 73 10.61 13.60 19.14
N SER A 74 11.92 13.42 19.32
CA SER A 74 12.83 13.11 18.21
C SER A 74 12.56 11.73 17.63
N VAL A 75 12.72 11.62 16.30
CA VAL A 75 12.68 10.33 15.59
C VAL A 75 13.68 9.34 16.20
N THR A 76 14.81 9.82 16.72
CA THR A 76 15.82 9.01 17.43
C THR A 76 15.27 8.25 18.63
N SER A 77 14.32 8.85 19.38
CA SER A 77 13.69 8.19 20.53
C SER A 77 12.88 6.95 20.15
N HIS A 78 12.44 6.86 18.90
CA HIS A 78 11.72 5.70 18.39
C HIS A 78 12.65 4.49 18.18
N TYR A 79 13.92 4.72 17.81
CA TYR A 79 14.89 3.65 17.54
C TYR A 79 15.23 2.84 18.78
N SER A 80 15.18 3.45 19.97
CA SER A 80 15.42 2.76 21.25
C SER A 80 14.14 2.20 21.89
N GLY A 81 12.98 2.35 21.23
CA GLY A 81 11.70 1.88 21.72
C GLY A 81 11.39 0.42 21.33
N PRO A 82 10.21 -0.11 21.73
CA PRO A 82 9.80 -1.50 21.46
C PRO A 82 9.36 -1.73 19.99
N CYS A 83 9.94 -1.00 19.04
CA CYS A 83 9.63 -1.18 17.64
C CYS A 83 10.26 -2.48 17.13
N VAL A 84 9.46 -3.33 16.49
CA VAL A 84 9.91 -4.63 15.95
C VAL A 84 11.07 -4.49 14.94
N GLN A 85 11.21 -3.34 14.28
CA GLN A 85 12.33 -3.10 13.36
C GLN A 85 13.66 -2.84 14.08
N HIS A 86 13.62 -2.46 15.35
CA HIS A 86 14.79 -2.02 16.13
C HIS A 86 15.01 -2.87 17.39
N SER A 87 14.32 -4.03 17.48
CA SER A 87 14.48 -5.02 18.55
C SER A 87 15.71 -5.90 18.34
#